data_AF-A0A0S8EA47-F1
#
_entry.id   AF-A0A0S8EA47-F1
#
_cell.length_a   1.000
_cell.length_b   1.000
_cell.length_c   1.000
_cell.angle_alpha   90.00
_cell.angle_beta   90.00
_cell.angle_gamma   90.00
#
_symmetry.space_group_name_H-M   'P 1'
#
loop_
_entity.id
_entity.type
_entity.pdbx_description
1 polymer ?
#
loop_
_entity_poly.entity_id
_entity_poly.type
_entity_poly.pdbx_seq_one_letter_code
_entity_poly.pdbx_strand_id
1 'polypeptide(L)'
;YLLAFENMANLATKASVEGGIRLKIHAPLIAMKKSEIIRQGTELGVDYALTWSCYDPQPKKVQSSTYKVQKNRRGFPNLTAQVSNAIPCGRCDSCIFRAKGFEEAGIPDPLLRKP
;
A
#
# COMPACT_ATOMS: atom_id res chain seq x y z
N TYR A 1 -9.36 -19.30 -12.80
CA TYR A 1 -8.08 -18.66 -13.20
C TYR A 1 -6.90 -19.08 -12.31
N LEU A 2 -6.90 -18.81 -11.00
CA LEU A 2 -5.75 -19.13 -10.13
C LEU A 2 -5.28 -20.59 -10.16
N LEU A 3 -6.21 -21.55 -10.07
CA LEU A 3 -5.87 -22.98 -10.15
C LEU A 3 -5.26 -23.35 -11.51
N ALA A 4 -5.76 -22.76 -12.59
CA ALA A 4 -5.22 -22.99 -13.93
C ALA A 4 -3.79 -22.44 -14.04
N PHE A 5 -3.53 -21.26 -13.49
CA PHE A 5 -2.19 -20.69 -13.45
C PHE A 5 -1.24 -21.48 -12.53
N GLU A 6 -1.70 -21.95 -11.36
CA GLU A 6 -0.91 -22.82 -10.48
C GLU A 6 -0.52 -24.14 -11.17
N ASN A 7 -1.47 -24.78 -11.86
CA ASN A 7 -1.22 -25.99 -12.62
C ASN A 7 -0.19 -25.74 -13.74
N MET A 8 -0.38 -24.66 -14.50
CA MET A 8 0.57 -24.25 -15.53
C MET A 8 1.97 -23.98 -14.94
N ALA A 9 2.06 -23.29 -13.80
CA ALA A 9 3.33 -22.94 -13.17
C ALA A 9 4.08 -24.18 -12.69
N ASN A 10 3.37 -25.15 -12.12
CA ASN A 10 3.95 -26.43 -11.72
C ASN A 10 4.42 -27.27 -12.91
N LEU A 11 3.74 -27.22 -14.05
CA LEU A 11 4.16 -27.92 -15.26
C LEU A 11 5.37 -27.26 -15.93
N ALA A 12 5.41 -25.92 -15.94
CA ALA A 12 6.45 -25.16 -16.62
C ALA A 12 7.77 -25.03 -15.83
N THR A 13 7.77 -25.37 -14.54
CA THR A 13 8.93 -25.18 -13.66
C THR A 13 9.72 -26.48 -13.49
N LYS A 14 10.99 -26.49 -13.93
CA LYS A 14 11.90 -27.65 -13.81
C LYS A 14 11.96 -28.24 -12.40
N ALA A 15 12.15 -27.38 -11.40
CA ALA A 15 12.22 -27.78 -10.00
C ALA A 15 10.91 -28.43 -9.49
N SER A 16 9.77 -28.12 -10.12
CA SER A 16 8.49 -28.76 -9.80
C SER A 16 8.31 -30.11 -10.48
N VAL A 17 8.67 -30.22 -11.77
CA VAL A 17 8.52 -31.48 -12.52
C VAL A 17 9.53 -32.56 -12.10
N GLU A 18 10.71 -32.16 -11.62
CA GLU A 18 11.72 -33.08 -11.06
C GLU A 18 11.41 -33.47 -9.59
N GLY A 19 10.29 -33.01 -9.02
CA GLY A 19 9.81 -33.42 -7.69
C GLY A 19 10.47 -32.70 -6.51
N GLY A 20 11.28 -31.67 -6.74
CA GLY A 20 11.98 -30.93 -5.69
C GLY A 20 11.09 -29.97 -4.89
N ILE A 21 10.09 -29.36 -5.54
CA ILE A 21 9.15 -28.41 -4.93
C ILE A 21 7.77 -28.51 -5.58
N ARG A 22 6.70 -28.07 -4.91
CA ARG A 22 5.41 -27.83 -5.56
C ARG A 22 4.95 -26.41 -5.25
N LEU A 23 4.76 -25.62 -6.30
CA LEU A 23 4.29 -24.24 -6.18
C LEU A 23 2.82 -24.24 -5.76
N LYS A 24 2.50 -23.44 -4.73
CA LYS A 24 1.13 -23.21 -4.25
C LYS A 24 0.86 -21.72 -4.19
N ILE A 25 -0.26 -21.30 -4.75
CA ILE A 25 -0.68 -19.90 -4.79
C ILE A 25 -1.63 -19.64 -3.63
N HIS A 26 -1.20 -18.78 -2.73
CA HIS A 26 -2.04 -18.25 -1.66
C HIS A 26 -2.56 -16.88 -2.07
N ALA A 27 -3.88 -16.78 -2.28
CA ALA A 27 -4.57 -15.53 -2.57
C ALA A 27 -5.60 -15.20 -1.46
N PRO A 28 -5.13 -14.99 -0.20
CA PRO A 28 -6.02 -14.92 0.97
C PRO A 28 -7.03 -13.78 0.90
N LEU A 29 -6.74 -12.73 0.14
CA LEU A 29 -7.59 -11.53 0.06
C LEU A 29 -8.54 -11.54 -1.14
N ILE A 30 -8.49 -12.54 -2.04
CA ILE A 30 -9.17 -12.47 -3.35
C ILE A 30 -10.69 -12.39 -3.27
N ALA A 31 -11.29 -13.01 -2.25
CA ALA A 31 -12.73 -12.99 -2.01
C ALA A 31 -13.16 -11.90 -1.02
N MET A 32 -12.21 -11.14 -0.46
CA MET A 32 -12.47 -10.15 0.57
C MET A 32 -12.76 -8.78 -0.04
N LYS A 33 -13.77 -8.10 0.49
CA LYS A 33 -13.96 -6.66 0.31
C LYS A 33 -12.83 -5.90 1.00
N LYS A 34 -12.61 -4.66 0.56
CA LYS A 34 -11.59 -3.79 1.17
C LYS A 34 -11.80 -3.58 2.67
N SER A 35 -13.06 -3.45 3.10
CA SER A 35 -13.45 -3.33 4.51
C SER A 35 -13.13 -4.58 5.32
N GLU A 36 -13.32 -5.78 4.75
CA GLU A 36 -12.94 -7.05 5.39
C GLU A 36 -11.42 -7.17 5.50
N ILE A 37 -10.67 -6.76 4.47
CA ILE A 37 -9.19 -6.71 4.53
C ILE A 37 -8.73 -5.79 5.66
N ILE A 38 -9.39 -4.64 5.83
CA ILE A 38 -9.07 -3.67 6.89
C ILE A 38 -9.35 -4.24 8.28
N ARG A 39 -10.50 -4.90 8.47
CA ARG A 39 -10.84 -5.57 9.73
C ARG A 39 -9.82 -6.67 10.06
N GLN A 40 -9.54 -7.55 9.10
CA GLN A 40 -8.58 -8.64 9.28
C GLN A 40 -7.18 -8.12 9.60
N GLY A 41 -6.70 -7.10 8.89
CA GLY A 41 -5.40 -6.51 9.19
C GLY A 41 -5.37 -5.86 10.57
N THR A 42 -6.44 -5.19 10.98
CA THR A 42 -6.55 -4.60 12.32
C THR A 42 -6.53 -5.67 13.41
N GLU A 43 -7.28 -6.77 13.23
CA GLU A 43 -7.28 -7.93 14.14
C GLU A 43 -5.89 -8.57 14.26
N LEU A 44 -5.14 -8.63 13.15
CA LEU A 44 -3.76 -9.11 13.11
C LEU A 44 -2.74 -8.09 13.63
N GLY A 45 -3.16 -6.90 14.08
CA GLY A 45 -2.29 -5.87 14.63
C GLY A 45 -1.51 -5.05 13.60
N VAL A 46 -1.97 -4.98 12.34
CA VAL A 46 -1.35 -4.16 11.30
C VAL A 46 -1.51 -2.67 11.64
N ASP A 47 -0.40 -1.96 11.74
CA ASP A 47 -0.40 -0.51 11.82
C ASP A 47 -0.63 0.12 10.44
N TYR A 48 -1.87 0.52 10.19
CA TYR A 48 -2.26 1.15 8.93
C TYR A 48 -1.64 2.54 8.69
N ALA A 49 -1.03 3.17 9.71
CA ALA A 49 -0.29 4.42 9.54
C ALA A 49 1.04 4.23 8.79
N LEU A 50 1.56 3.00 8.77
CA LEU A 50 2.79 2.63 8.05
C LEU A 50 2.52 2.15 6.61
N THR A 51 1.25 2.06 6.22
CA THR A 51 0.85 1.55 4.90
C THR A 51 0.62 2.67 3.91
N TRP A 52 0.92 2.44 2.64
CA TRP A 52 0.71 3.44 1.59
C TRP A 52 -0.15 2.89 0.46
N SER A 53 -1.08 3.69 -0.05
CA SER A 53 -1.94 3.31 -1.18
C SER A 53 -2.02 4.38 -2.28
N CYS A 54 -1.82 5.66 -1.94
CA CYS A 54 -1.99 6.79 -2.85
C CYS A 54 -1.01 6.75 -4.04
N TYR A 55 -1.53 6.94 -5.26
CA TYR A 55 -0.71 7.00 -6.48
C TYR A 55 -0.03 8.36 -6.72
N ASP A 56 -0.54 9.44 -6.13
CA ASP A 56 -0.06 10.82 -6.34
C ASP A 56 0.15 11.56 -4.99
N PRO A 57 1.08 11.12 -4.12
CA PRO A 57 1.36 11.79 -2.85
C PRO A 57 1.55 13.30 -2.99
N GLN A 58 0.91 14.07 -2.10
CA GLN A 58 1.14 15.51 -2.02
C GLN A 58 2.11 15.84 -0.89
N PRO A 59 2.96 16.86 -1.03
CA PRO A 59 3.76 17.33 0.10
C PRO A 59 2.81 17.83 1.22
N LYS A 60 3.06 17.39 2.44
CA LYS A 60 2.39 17.86 3.65
C LYS A 60 2.57 19.37 3.71
N LYS A 61 1.47 20.12 3.74
CA LYS A 61 1.52 21.58 3.90
C LYS A 61 2.10 21.89 5.28
N VAL A 62 3.40 22.13 5.33
CA VAL A 62 4.07 22.65 6.52
C VAL A 62 3.59 24.09 6.69
N GLN A 63 2.86 24.37 7.76
CA GLN A 63 2.56 25.75 8.10
C GLN A 63 3.88 26.46 8.47
N SER A 64 4.13 27.59 7.80
CA SER A 64 5.14 28.64 8.07
C SER A 64 6.63 28.41 7.69
N SER A 65 7.08 29.21 6.71
CA SER A 65 8.29 30.06 6.68
C SER A 65 9.71 29.52 6.93
N THR A 66 9.97 28.23 7.23
CA THR A 66 11.33 27.83 7.66
C THR A 66 11.97 26.62 6.99
N TYR A 67 11.36 25.99 5.98
CA TYR A 67 12.03 24.95 5.20
C TYR A 67 13.10 25.57 4.28
N LYS A 68 14.32 25.78 4.79
CA LYS A 68 15.50 25.98 3.94
C LYS A 68 15.70 24.70 3.13
N VAL A 69 15.41 24.75 1.84
CA VAL A 69 15.83 23.71 0.89
C VAL A 69 17.36 23.66 0.95
N GLN A 70 17.91 22.69 1.67
CA GLN A 70 19.33 22.41 1.61
C GLN A 70 19.60 21.77 0.25
N LYS A 71 19.91 22.62 -0.73
CA LYS A 71 20.41 22.18 -2.03
C LYS A 71 21.72 21.45 -1.79
N ASN A 72 21.89 20.27 -2.40
CA ASN A 72 23.23 19.68 -2.48
C ASN A 72 24.16 20.61 -3.30
N ARG A 73 25.48 20.34 -3.33
CA ARG A 73 26.42 21.14 -4.15
C ARG A 73 26.04 21.27 -5.64
N ARG A 74 25.14 20.40 -6.13
CA ARG A 74 24.63 20.37 -7.51
C ARG A 74 23.25 21.02 -7.65
N GLY A 75 22.70 21.65 -6.61
CA GLY A 75 21.42 22.36 -6.68
C GLY A 75 20.18 21.48 -6.53
N PHE A 76 20.32 20.16 -6.37
CA PHE A 76 19.17 19.26 -6.26
C PHE A 76 18.65 19.16 -4.82
N PRO A 77 17.32 19.09 -4.62
CA PRO A 77 16.74 18.82 -3.32
C PRO A 77 17.19 17.45 -2.81
N ASN A 78 17.54 17.38 -1.52
CA ASN A 78 17.97 16.15 -0.88
C ASN A 78 16.76 15.21 -0.72
N LEU A 79 16.65 14.22 -1.62
CA LEU A 79 15.48 13.34 -1.81
C LEU A 79 15.11 12.50 -0.56
N THR A 80 16.07 12.28 0.34
CA THR A 80 15.89 11.43 1.52
C THR A 80 14.91 11.99 2.55
N ALA A 81 14.61 13.30 2.52
CA ALA A 81 13.66 13.94 3.44
C ALA A 81 12.20 14.04 2.90
N GLN A 82 11.93 13.52 1.69
CA GLN A 82 10.66 13.76 1.00
C GLN A 82 9.56 12.73 1.28
N VAL A 83 9.87 11.49 1.66
CA VAL A 83 8.83 10.46 1.90
C VAL A 83 8.15 10.60 3.27
N SER A 84 8.87 11.04 4.31
CA SER A 84 8.30 11.29 5.64
C SER A 84 7.33 12.49 5.69
N ASN A 85 7.30 13.30 4.63
CA ASN A 85 6.52 14.52 4.52
C ASN A 85 5.43 14.44 3.44
N ALA A 86 5.10 13.25 2.92
CA ALA A 86 4.01 13.09 1.95
C ALA A 86 2.70 12.73 2.63
N ILE A 87 1.57 13.21 2.10
CA ILE A 87 0.21 12.85 2.49
C ILE A 87 -0.58 12.30 1.30
N PRO A 88 -1.53 11.37 1.51
CA PRO A 88 -2.41 10.91 0.44
C PRO A 88 -3.15 12.09 -0.22
N CYS A 89 -3.26 12.11 -1.55
CA CYS A 89 -3.91 13.21 -2.26
C CYS A 89 -5.42 13.32 -2.06
N GLY A 90 -6.05 12.27 -1.53
CA GLY A 90 -7.51 12.19 -1.35
C GLY A 90 -8.34 12.09 -2.64
N ARG A 91 -7.72 12.22 -3.84
CA ARG A 91 -8.45 12.34 -5.12
C ARG A 91 -8.23 11.22 -6.15
N CYS A 92 -7.21 10.37 -5.98
CA CYS A 92 -6.99 9.24 -6.89
C CYS A 92 -7.86 8.04 -6.49
N ASP A 93 -8.12 7.13 -7.44
CA ASP A 93 -8.96 5.93 -7.21
C ASP A 93 -8.53 5.14 -5.97
N SER A 94 -7.22 4.98 -5.77
CA SER A 94 -6.69 4.25 -4.61
C SER A 94 -7.01 4.94 -3.28
N CYS A 95 -6.96 6.27 -3.22
CA CYS A 95 -7.38 7.03 -2.04
C CYS A 95 -8.88 6.87 -1.79
N ILE A 96 -9.71 6.91 -2.84
CA ILE A 96 -11.16 6.76 -2.74
C ILE A 96 -11.53 5.35 -2.24
N PHE A 97 -10.93 4.31 -2.80
CA PHE A 97 -11.15 2.92 -2.36
C PHE A 97 -10.65 2.68 -0.94
N ARG A 98 -9.53 3.30 -0.55
CA ARG A 98 -9.05 3.24 0.83
C ARG A 98 -10.05 3.88 1.78
N ALA A 99 -10.45 5.13 1.51
CA ALA A 99 -11.39 5.87 2.34
C ALA A 99 -12.70 5.09 2.56
N LYS A 100 -13.31 4.63 1.45
CA LYS A 100 -14.55 3.82 1.50
C LYS A 100 -14.36 2.53 2.29
N GLY A 101 -13.22 1.86 2.12
CA GLY A 101 -12.91 0.63 2.85
C GLY A 101 -12.84 0.84 4.38
N PHE A 102 -12.18 1.91 4.83
CA PHE A 102 -12.10 2.25 6.26
C PHE A 102 -13.45 2.66 6.83
N GLU A 103 -14.21 3.46 6.08
CA GLU A 103 -15.58 3.85 6.44
C GLU A 103 -16.49 2.63 6.60
N GLU A 104 -16.56 1.75 5.61
CA GLU A 104 -17.34 0.50 5.68
C GLU A 104 -16.86 -0.46 6.78
N ALA A 105 -15.55 -0.46 7.09
CA ALA A 105 -15.01 -1.24 8.18
C ALA A 105 -15.44 -0.74 9.55
N GLY A 106 -15.85 0.53 9.66
CA GLY A 106 -16.12 1.21 10.94
C GLY A 106 -14.84 1.59 11.68
N ILE A 107 -13.70 1.69 10.98
CA ILE A 107 -12.37 1.92 11.56
C ILE A 107 -11.83 3.25 11.04
N PRO A 108 -11.34 4.17 11.91
CA PRO A 108 -10.73 5.42 11.45
C PRO A 108 -9.47 5.16 10.61
N ASP A 109 -9.36 5.79 9.43
CA ASP A 109 -8.14 5.73 8.62
C ASP A 109 -7.06 6.64 9.24
N PRO A 110 -5.90 6.10 9.67
CA PRO A 110 -4.85 6.91 10.29
C PRO A 110 -4.21 7.93 9.33
N LEU A 111 -4.37 7.79 8.01
CA LEU A 111 -3.77 8.67 7.01
C LEU A 111 -4.74 9.71 6.42
N LEU A 112 -6.04 9.55 6.63
CA LEU A 112 -7.04 10.53 6.24
C LEU A 112 -7.52 11.26 7.49
N ARG A 113 -6.96 12.45 7.74
CA ARG A 113 -7.59 13.38 8.68
C ARG A 113 -8.89 13.86 8.05
N LYS A 114 -10.01 13.60 8.71
CA LYS A 114 -11.26 14.32 8.41
C LYS A 114 -10.99 15.83 8.57
N PRO A 115 -11.59 16.68 7.71
CA PRO A 115 -11.40 18.14 7.76
C PRO A 115 -11.72 18.70 9.14
#